data_AF-A0A645HXN6-F1
#
_entry.id   AF-A0A645HXN6-F1
#
_cell.length_a   1.000
_cell.length_b   1.000
_cell.length_c   1.000
_cell.angle_alpha   90.00
_cell.angle_beta   90.00
_cell.angle_gamma   90.00
#
_symmetry.space_group_name_H-M   'P 1'
#
loop_
_entity.id
_entity.type
_entity.pdbx_description
1 polymer ?
#
loop_
_entity_poly.entity_id
_entity_poly.type
_entity_poly.pdbx_seq_one_letter_code
_entity_poly.pdbx_strand_id
1 'polypeptide(L)' 'MSDAVFSDSVRNIEDQEQKIAIALQSTLNIAAKVKLVEPRSLPRSEGKAARVIDKRII' A
#
# COMPACT_ATOMS: atom_id res chain seq x y z
N MET A 1 -8.07 4.71 27.52
CA MET A 1 -6.84 4.51 26.71
C MET A 1 -6.80 5.67 25.73
N SER A 2 -5.75 6.49 25.80
CA SER A 2 -5.73 7.88 25.33
C SER A 2 -5.60 8.03 23.80
N ASP A 3 -6.40 8.92 23.22
CA ASP A 3 -6.45 9.24 21.78
C ASP A 3 -5.08 9.60 21.17
N ALA A 4 -4.15 10.11 21.99
CA ALA A 4 -2.80 10.43 21.59
C ALA A 4 -2.05 9.22 21.01
N VAL A 5 -2.20 8.03 21.63
CA VAL A 5 -1.53 6.79 21.19
C VAL A 5 -2.09 6.30 19.86
N PHE A 6 -3.39 6.49 19.63
CA PHE A 6 -4.04 6.14 18.36
C PHE A 6 -3.62 7.08 17.22
N SER A 7 -3.44 8.38 17.48
CA SER A 7 -3.01 9.32 16.44
C SER A 7 -1.59 9.05 15.93
N ASP A 8 -0.73 8.49 16.77
CA ASP A 8 0.69 8.26 16.46
C ASP A 8 0.87 7.01 15.58
N SER A 9 0.04 5.98 15.81
CA SER A 9 0.04 4.80 14.94
C SER A 9 -0.53 5.10 13.55
N VAL A 10 -1.54 5.97 13.43
CA VAL A 10 -2.08 6.41 12.14
C VAL A 10 -1.04 7.19 11.33
N ARG A 11 -0.34 8.14 11.96
CA ARG A 11 0.73 8.91 11.30
C ARG A 11 1.82 8.00 10.72
N ASN A 12 2.22 6.98 11.47
CA ASN A 12 3.23 6.03 11.00
C ASN A 12 2.77 5.24 9.75
N ILE A 13 1.48 4.93 9.63
CA ILE A 13 0.91 4.25 8.45
C ILE A 13 0.93 5.20 7.25
N GLU A 14 0.49 6.44 7.44
CA GLU A 14 0.48 7.46 6.39
C GLU A 14 1.89 7.75 5.86
N ASP A 15 2.87 7.86 6.76
CA ASP A 15 4.29 8.06 6.39
C ASP A 15 4.82 6.90 5.54
N GLN A 16 4.42 5.66 5.85
CA GLN A 16 4.82 4.49 5.06
C GLN A 16 4.15 4.49 3.67
N GLU A 17 2.87 4.84 3.58
CA GLU A 17 2.16 4.98 2.30
C GLU A 17 2.84 6.02 1.41
N GLN A 18 3.18 7.19 1.97
CA GLN A 18 3.87 8.25 1.25
C GLN A 18 5.26 7.83 0.76
N LYS A 19 6.05 7.15 1.59
CA LYS A 19 7.38 6.66 1.20
C LYS A 19 7.31 5.72 0.00
N ILE A 20 6.35 4.79 0.00
CA ILE A 20 6.16 3.86 -1.12
C ILE A 20 5.68 4.61 -2.37
N ALA A 21 4.75 5.55 -2.23
CA ALA A 21 4.26 6.35 -3.35
C ALA A 21 5.38 7.17 -4.01
N ILE A 22 6.24 7.82 -3.22
CA ILE A 22 7.40 8.57 -3.72
C ILE A 22 8.39 7.64 -4.42
N ALA A 23 8.65 6.45 -3.87
CA ALA A 23 9.53 5.47 -4.50
C ALA A 23 8.97 4.95 -5.83
N LEU A 24 7.66 4.72 -5.93
CA LEU A 24 7.01 4.35 -7.18
C LEU A 24 7.12 5.47 -8.23
N GLN A 25 6.90 6.72 -7.80
CA GLN A 25 7.03 7.88 -8.68
C GLN A 25 8.47 8.04 -9.18
N SER A 26 9.48 7.90 -8.31
CA SER A 26 10.89 8.07 -8.72
C SER A 26 11.38 6.96 -9.65
N THR A 27 10.87 5.75 -9.51
CA THR A 27 11.31 4.57 -10.28
C THR A 27 10.57 4.43 -11.61
N LEU A 28 9.27 4.71 -11.64
CA LEU A 28 8.41 4.48 -12.81
C LEU A 28 7.92 5.77 -13.46
N ASN A 29 8.15 6.93 -12.83
CA ASN A 29 7.62 8.24 -13.24
C ASN A 29 6.08 8.25 -13.35
N ILE A 30 5.40 7.47 -12.50
CA ILE A 30 3.94 7.35 -12.46
C ILE A 30 3.47 7.64 -11.04
N ALA A 31 2.46 8.52 -10.92
CA ALA A 31 1.74 8.70 -9.67
C ALA A 31 0.75 7.55 -9.47
N ALA A 32 0.92 6.79 -8.38
CA ALA A 32 0.07 5.65 -8.05
C ALA A 32 -0.56 5.85 -6.67
N LYS A 33 -1.83 5.42 -6.53
CA LYS A 33 -2.49 5.35 -5.23
C LYS A 33 -2.02 4.11 -4.48
N VAL A 34 -1.37 4.31 -3.34
CA VAL A 34 -0.93 3.23 -2.44
C VAL A 34 -1.93 3.09 -1.30
N LYS A 35 -2.24 1.85 -0.91
CA LYS A 35 -3.04 1.54 0.28
C LYS A 35 -2.40 0.39 1.03
N LEU A 36 -2.10 0.57 2.30
CA LEU A 36 -1.63 -0.52 3.16
C LEU A 36 -2.81 -1.42 3.56
N VAL A 37 -2.53 -2.71 3.63
CA VAL A 37 -3.49 -3.75 4.04
C VAL A 37 -2.89 -4.53 5.19
N GLU A 38 -3.74 -5.23 5.94
CA GLU A 38 -3.29 -5.99 7.09
C GLU A 38 -2.22 -7.02 6.72
N PRO A 39 -1.24 -7.27 7.59
CA PRO A 39 -0.22 -8.28 7.36
C PRO A 39 -0.85 -9.65 7.04
N ARG A 40 -0.36 -10.32 5.99
CA ARG A 40 -0.81 -11.65 5.54
C ARG A 40 -2.28 -11.72 5.05
N SER A 41 -2.95 -10.59 4.82
CA SER A 41 -4.31 -10.55 4.25
C SER A 41 -4.37 -10.85 2.75
N LEU A 42 -3.29 -10.61 2.02
CA LEU A 42 -3.23 -10.89 0.59
C LEU A 42 -3.10 -12.41 0.35
N PRO A 43 -3.83 -12.97 -0.64
CA PRO A 43 -3.77 -14.38 -0.95
C PRO A 43 -2.34 -14.77 -1.38
N ARG A 44 -1.85 -15.87 -0.81
CA ARG A 44 -0.58 -16.47 -1.22
C ARG A 44 -0.88 -17.53 -2.28
N SER A 45 -0.19 -17.47 -3.41
CA SER A 45 -0.26 -18.53 -4.43
C SER A 45 0.80 -19.59 -4.14
N GLU A 46 0.46 -20.87 -4.29
CA GLU A 46 1.45 -21.96 -4.23
C GLU A 46 2.29 -22.06 -5.52
N GLY A 47 1.84 -21.45 -6.62
CA GLY A 47 2.57 -21.33 -7.88
C GLY A 47 3.02 -19.90 -8.20
N LYS A 48 3.13 -19.56 -9.49
CA LYS A 48 3.49 -18.20 -9.94
C LYS A 48 2.49 -17.17 -9.42
N ALA A 49 2.98 -16.14 -8.74
CA ALA A 49 2.14 -15.10 -8.15
C ALA A 49 1.44 -14.23 -9.21
N ALA A 50 0.11 -14.15 -9.15
CA ALA A 50 -0.70 -13.20 -9.90
C ALA A 50 -0.97 -11.94 -9.05
N ARG A 51 -0.42 -10.79 -9.47
CA ARG A 51 -0.50 -9.52 -8.70
C ARG A 51 -1.24 -8.38 -9.41
N VAL A 52 -1.56 -8.55 -10.70
CA VAL A 52 -2.18 -7.50 -11.53
C VAL A 52 -3.62 -7.92 -11.83
N ILE A 53 -4.56 -7.04 -11.52
CA ILE A 53 -5.98 -7.18 -11.88
C ILE A 53 -6.30 -6.00 -12.79
N ASP A 54 -6.53 -6.27 -14.08
CA ASP A 54 -6.96 -5.25 -15.02
C ASP A 54 -8.48 -5.05 -14.90
N LYS A 55 -8.91 -3.81 -14.68
CA LYS A 55 -10.33 -3.43 -14.54
C LYS A 55 -10.76 -2.40 -15.60
N ARG A 56 -9.97 -2.21 -16.66
CA ARG A 56 -10.30 -1.26 -17.74
C ARG A 56 -11.51 -1.76 -18.51
N ILE A 57 -12.50 -0.89 -18.70
CA ILE A 57 -13.57 -1.08 -19.69
C ILE A 57 -13.11 -0.33 -20.94
N ILE A 58 -12.99 -1.05 -22.06
CA ILE A 58 -12.56 -0.52 -23.35
C ILE A 58 -13.80 -0.26 -24.20
#